data_AF-A0A078GU67-F1
#
_entry.id   AF-A0A078GU67-F1
#
_cell.length_a   1.000
_cell.length_b   1.000
_cell.length_c   1.000
_cell.angle_alpha   90.00
_cell.angle_beta   90.00
_cell.angle_gamma   90.00
#
_symmetry.space_group_name_H-M   'P 1'
#
loop_
_entity.id
_entity.type
_entity.pdbx_description
1 polymer ?
#
loop_
_entity_poly.entity_id
_entity_poly.type
_entity_poly.pdbx_seq_one_letter_code
_entity_poly.pdbx_strand_id
1 'polypeptide(L)'
;MEDSEPGISRRPSIYYRPISPNDLDRLEQIHRDIFPIKYESEFFQSVVNGVGIVSWAAVDRSRPDGYSDELIGFVTAKFVLAKESEIDDLIGYDSSQGEETLIYILTH
;
A
#
# COMPACT_ATOMS: atom_id res chain seq x y z
N MET A 1 34.87 -20.24 21.77
CA MET A 1 33.81 -19.62 22.59
C MET A 1 32.82 -19.10 21.58
N GLU A 2 31.80 -19.90 21.26
CA GLU A 2 30.71 -19.51 20.38
C GLU A 2 29.73 -18.70 21.21
N ASP A 3 29.75 -17.37 21.08
CA ASP A 3 28.60 -16.56 21.48
C ASP A 3 27.53 -16.74 20.41
N SER A 4 26.72 -17.77 20.59
CA SER A 4 25.44 -17.87 19.89
C SER A 4 24.49 -16.93 20.63
N GLU A 5 24.31 -15.70 20.12
CA GLU A 5 23.23 -14.83 20.62
C GLU A 5 21.92 -15.63 20.55
N PRO A 6 21.18 -15.76 21.66
CA PRO A 6 19.92 -16.49 21.64
C PRO A 6 19.00 -15.77 20.68
N GLY A 7 18.64 -16.43 19.58
CA GLY A 7 17.70 -15.91 18.60
C GLY A 7 16.43 -15.49 19.31
N ILE A 8 16.29 -14.20 19.57
CA ILE A 8 15.10 -13.65 20.20
C ILE A 8 13.99 -13.92 19.19
N SER A 9 13.14 -14.91 19.48
CA SER A 9 11.89 -15.13 18.76
C SER A 9 11.00 -13.92 19.02
N ARG A 10 11.28 -12.81 18.33
CA ARG A 10 10.49 -11.58 18.41
C ARG A 10 9.17 -11.86 17.72
N ARG A 11 8.08 -11.77 18.47
CA ARG A 11 6.75 -11.77 17.87
C ARG A 11 6.66 -10.51 17.01
N PRO A 12 6.28 -10.63 15.72
CA PRO A 12 6.19 -9.47 14.84
C PRO A 12 5.22 -8.46 15.42
N SER A 13 5.60 -7.19 15.40
CA SER A 13 4.81 -6.09 15.93
C SER A 13 4.40 -5.20 14.77
N ILE A 14 3.31 -5.59 14.11
CA ILE A 14 2.85 -4.96 12.89
C ILE A 14 2.06 -3.70 13.21
N TYR A 15 2.48 -2.58 12.62
CA TYR A 15 1.79 -1.30 12.67
C TYR A 15 1.44 -0.86 11.26
N TYR A 16 0.34 -0.10 11.16
CA TYR A 16 -0.09 0.50 9.91
C TYR A 16 0.04 2.01 10.00
N ARG A 17 0.56 2.63 8.95
CA ARG A 17 0.65 4.08 8.81
C ARG A 17 0.41 4.50 7.36
N PRO A 18 0.04 5.76 7.09
CA PRO A 18 0.07 6.28 5.72
C PRO A 18 1.46 6.10 5.09
N ILE A 19 1.49 5.84 3.79
CA ILE A 19 2.74 5.86 3.02
C ILE A 19 3.25 7.32 2.98
N SER A 20 4.56 7.49 2.98
CA SER A 20 5.25 8.77 2.96
C SER A 20 6.32 8.82 1.87
N PRO A 21 6.88 10.00 1.52
CA PRO A 21 7.97 10.10 0.54
C PRO A 21 9.22 9.26 0.86
N ASN A 22 9.48 8.96 2.13
CA ASN A 22 10.61 8.11 2.54
C ASN A 22 10.45 6.64 2.13
N ASP A 23 9.23 6.23 1.78
CA ASP A 23 8.91 4.87 1.38
C ASP A 23 9.15 4.60 -0.11
N LEU A 24 9.42 5.63 -0.91
CA LEU A 24 9.44 5.57 -2.38
C LEU A 24 10.31 4.43 -2.92
N ASP A 25 11.59 4.41 -2.57
CA ASP A 25 12.54 3.43 -3.09
C ASP A 25 12.13 2.00 -2.70
N ARG A 26 11.63 1.83 -1.46
CA ARG A 26 11.22 0.53 -0.95
C ARG A 26 9.91 0.05 -1.60
N LEU A 27 8.97 0.96 -1.82
CA LEU A 27 7.70 0.71 -2.49
C LEU A 27 7.93 0.27 -3.94
N GLU A 28 8.76 1.02 -4.69
CA GLU A 28 9.14 0.65 -6.07
C GLU A 28 9.84 -0.70 -6.12
N GLN A 29 10.76 -0.95 -5.18
CA GLN A 29 11.49 -2.20 -5.11
C GLN A 29 10.55 -3.39 -4.89
N ILE A 30 9.70 -3.34 -3.85
CA ILE A 30 8.76 -4.43 -3.54
C ILE A 30 7.79 -4.64 -4.71
N HIS A 31 7.31 -3.56 -5.34
CA HIS A 31 6.41 -3.68 -6.48
C HIS A 31 7.07 -4.42 -7.65
N ARG A 32 8.30 -4.05 -8.02
CA ARG A 32 9.05 -4.71 -9.10
C ARG A 32 9.35 -6.18 -8.81
N ASP A 33 9.57 -6.51 -7.54
CA ASP A 33 9.94 -7.87 -7.13
C ASP A 33 8.73 -8.82 -7.08
N ILE A 34 7.53 -8.30 -6.75
CA ILE A 34 6.34 -9.13 -6.50
C ILE A 34 5.36 -9.13 -7.68
N PHE A 35 5.21 -7.99 -8.36
CA PHE A 35 4.19 -7.84 -9.40
C PHE A 35 4.80 -7.86 -10.81
N PRO A 36 4.15 -8.56 -11.77
CA PRO A 36 4.63 -8.63 -13.15
C PRO A 36 4.41 -7.32 -13.92
N ILE A 37 3.44 -6.51 -13.49
CA ILE A 37 3.10 -5.24 -14.14
C ILE A 37 4.05 -4.15 -13.67
N LYS A 38 4.60 -3.41 -14.64
CA LYS A 38 5.49 -2.29 -14.37
C LYS A 38 4.70 -0.99 -14.38
N TYR A 39 4.87 -0.21 -13.32
CA TYR A 39 4.39 1.16 -13.24
C TYR A 39 5.53 2.14 -13.50
N GLU A 40 5.17 3.30 -14.05
CA GLU A 40 6.07 4.44 -14.18
C GLU A 40 6.33 5.10 -12.82
N SER A 41 7.49 5.75 -12.64
CA SER A 41 7.85 6.42 -11.39
C SER A 41 6.82 7.47 -10.94
N GLU A 42 6.10 8.08 -11.88
CA GLU A 42 5.03 9.06 -11.63
C GLU A 42 3.86 8.49 -10.80
N PHE A 43 3.56 7.20 -10.99
CA PHE A 43 2.57 6.50 -10.18
C PHE A 43 3.01 6.45 -8.71
N PHE A 44 4.24 6.00 -8.46
CA PHE A 44 4.78 5.88 -7.11
C PHE A 44 4.94 7.25 -6.44
N GLN A 45 5.31 8.28 -7.20
CA GLN A 45 5.30 9.67 -6.73
C GLN A 45 3.90 10.10 -6.28
N SER A 46 2.86 9.75 -7.02
CA SER A 46 1.47 10.07 -6.65
C SER A 46 1.05 9.33 -5.37
N VAL A 47 1.47 8.06 -5.22
CA VAL A 47 1.21 7.24 -4.03
C VAL A 47 1.84 7.83 -2.77
N VAL A 48 3.13 8.18 -2.81
CA VAL A 48 3.86 8.64 -1.62
C VAL A 48 3.53 10.07 -1.22
N ASN A 49 3.03 10.88 -2.16
CA ASN A 49 2.60 12.25 -1.92
C ASN A 49 1.08 12.37 -1.66
N GLY A 50 0.33 11.26 -1.76
CA GLY A 50 -1.11 11.24 -1.51
C GLY A 50 -1.95 11.99 -2.55
N VAL A 51 -1.46 12.12 -3.79
CA VAL A 51 -2.14 12.86 -4.86
C VAL A 51 -3.13 11.93 -5.56
N GLY A 52 -4.42 12.07 -5.23
CA GLY A 52 -5.51 11.26 -5.81
C GLY A 52 -5.48 9.77 -5.41
N ILE A 53 -4.54 9.38 -4.56
CA ILE A 53 -4.34 8.02 -4.07
C ILE A 53 -4.31 8.05 -2.54
N VAL A 54 -5.09 7.17 -1.92
CA VAL A 54 -4.98 6.83 -0.51
C VAL A 54 -4.13 5.56 -0.38
N SER A 55 -3.14 5.60 0.49
CA SER A 55 -2.16 4.53 0.59
C SER A 55 -1.74 4.28 2.03
N TRP A 56 -1.57 3.01 2.37
CA TRP A 56 -1.15 2.57 3.71
C TRP A 56 -0.02 1.56 3.61
N ALA A 57 0.96 1.70 4.49
CA ALA A 57 2.07 0.77 4.70
C ALA A 57 1.83 -0.07 5.96
N ALA A 58 2.24 -1.32 5.91
CA ALA A 58 2.49 -2.16 7.06
C ALA A 58 3.99 -2.15 7.37
N VAL A 59 4.35 -1.93 8.64
CA VAL A 59 5.74 -1.96 9.14
C VAL A 59 5.83 -2.93 10.32
N ASP A 60 6.96 -3.63 10.46
CA ASP A 60 7.23 -4.45 11.64
C ASP A 60 8.23 -3.74 12.56
N ARG A 61 7.72 -3.16 13.64
CA ARG A 61 8.55 -2.40 14.59
C ARG A 61 9.48 -3.27 15.43
N SER A 62 9.33 -4.60 15.38
CA SER A 62 10.22 -5.52 16.07
C SER A 62 11.53 -5.78 15.33
N ARG A 63 11.62 -5.37 14.04
CA ARG A 63 12.81 -5.55 13.20
C ARG A 63 14.01 -4.78 13.78
N PRO A 64 15.19 -5.43 13.88
CA PRO A 64 16.41 -4.80 14.34
C PRO A 64 16.98 -3.82 13.29
N ASP A 65 18.13 -3.22 13.62
CA ASP A 65 19.00 -2.48 12.68
C ASP A 65 18.36 -1.26 12.00
N GLY A 66 17.37 -0.65 12.64
CA GLY A 66 16.71 0.57 12.12
C GLY A 66 15.67 0.31 11.03
N TYR A 67 15.40 -0.96 10.68
CA TYR A 67 14.36 -1.33 9.72
C TYR A 67 12.95 -1.35 10.30
N SER A 68 12.76 -0.87 11.53
CA SER A 68 11.47 -0.88 12.24
C SER A 68 10.38 -0.03 11.57
N ASP A 69 10.78 0.92 10.71
CA ASP A 69 9.86 1.77 9.95
C ASP A 69 9.91 1.50 8.43
N GLU A 70 10.73 0.54 7.98
CA GLU A 70 10.75 0.11 6.58
C GLU A 70 9.48 -0.71 6.29
N LEU A 71 8.74 -0.30 5.26
CA LEU A 71 7.52 -1.00 4.89
C LEU A 71 7.81 -2.43 4.41
N ILE A 72 6.95 -3.35 4.84
CA ILE A 72 6.98 -4.77 4.50
C ILE A 72 5.74 -5.23 3.73
N GLY A 73 4.75 -4.35 3.61
CA GLY A 73 3.53 -4.55 2.85
C GLY A 73 2.85 -3.21 2.64
N PHE A 74 2.02 -3.11 1.62
CA PHE A 74 1.31 -1.88 1.30
C PHE A 74 -0.02 -2.16 0.61
N VAL A 75 -0.90 -1.19 0.68
CA VAL A 75 -2.11 -1.10 -0.14
C VAL A 75 -2.17 0.31 -0.71
N THR A 76 -2.49 0.40 -2.00
CA THR A 76 -2.75 1.69 -2.66
C THR A 76 -4.16 1.63 -3.23
N ALA A 77 -4.89 2.73 -3.10
CA ALA A 77 -6.24 2.81 -3.59
C ALA A 77 -6.58 4.20 -4.11
N LYS A 78 -7.48 4.26 -5.10
CA LYS A 78 -8.00 5.53 -5.64
C LYS A 78 -9.51 5.59 -5.50
N PHE A 79 -10.02 6.79 -5.28
CA PHE A 79 -11.45 7.08 -5.37
C PHE A 79 -11.82 7.34 -6.83
N VAL A 80 -12.89 6.73 -7.31
CA VAL A 80 -13.43 6.94 -8.65
C VAL A 80 -14.94 7.12 -8.53
N LEU A 81 -15.51 8.05 -9.29
CA LEU A 81 -16.96 8.20 -9.35
C LEU A 81 -17.58 6.92 -9.94
N ALA A 82 -18.65 6.40 -9.34
CA ALA A 82 -19.29 5.17 -9.81
C ALA A 82 -19.72 5.26 -11.29
N LYS A 83 -20.16 6.44 -11.73
CA LYS A 83 -20.54 6.74 -13.12
C LYS A 83 -19.39 6.70 -14.12
N GLU A 84 -18.15 6.81 -13.65
CA GLU A 84 -16.93 6.78 -14.48
C GLU A 84 -16.24 5.42 -14.43
N SER A 85 -16.88 4.44 -13.78
CA SER A 85 -16.33 3.11 -13.55
C SER A 85 -16.87 2.08 -14.53
N GLU A 86 -16.04 1.08 -14.83
CA GLU A 86 -16.39 -0.07 -15.68
C GLU A 86 -17.54 -0.94 -15.12
N ILE A 87 -17.93 -0.73 -13.85
CA ILE A 87 -19.00 -1.47 -13.18
C ILE A 87 -20.26 -0.63 -12.91
N ASP A 88 -20.41 0.54 -13.55
CA ASP A 88 -21.60 1.41 -13.40
C ASP A 88 -22.92 0.62 -13.59
N ASP A 89 -22.99 -0.22 -14.62
CA ASP A 89 -24.15 -1.05 -14.93
C ASP A 89 -24.50 -2.08 -13.83
N LEU A 90 -23.52 -2.50 -13.03
CA LEU A 90 -23.71 -3.46 -11.92
C LEU A 90 -24.23 -2.77 -10.64
N ILE A 91 -23.93 -1.48 -10.50
CA ILE A 91 -24.30 -0.66 -9.35
C ILE A 91 -25.72 -0.08 -9.51
N GLY A 92 -26.19 0.06 -10.76
CA GLY A 92 -27.46 0.72 -11.11
C GLY A 92 -28.77 -0.01 -10.80
N TYR A 93 -28.80 -1.13 -10.06
CA TYR A 93 -30.09 -1.78 -9.73
C TYR A 93 -30.83 -1.18 -8.52
N ASP A 94 -30.18 -0.34 -7.68
CA ASP A 94 -30.86 0.27 -6.51
C ASP A 94 -30.42 1.71 -6.15
N SER A 95 -29.58 2.35 -6.97
CA SER A 95 -29.01 3.67 -6.65
C SER A 95 -29.98 4.83 -6.98
N SER A 96 -31.05 4.97 -6.19
CA SER A 96 -31.96 6.12 -6.28
C SER A 96 -31.52 7.35 -5.46
N GLN A 97 -30.36 7.34 -4.78
CA GLN A 97 -29.91 8.47 -3.96
C GLN A 97 -28.37 8.62 -3.84
N GLY A 98 -27.75 9.42 -4.71
CA GLY A 98 -26.43 10.04 -4.44
C GLY A 98 -25.32 9.81 -5.48
N GLU A 99 -24.27 10.64 -5.41
CA GLU A 99 -23.02 10.44 -6.15
C GLU A 99 -22.19 9.35 -5.43
N GLU A 100 -22.31 8.12 -5.88
CA GLU A 100 -21.58 6.99 -5.29
C GLU A 100 -20.09 7.03 -5.69
N THR A 101 -19.20 6.76 -4.73
CA THR A 101 -17.75 6.74 -4.93
C THR A 101 -17.22 5.32 -4.69
N LEU A 102 -16.42 4.82 -5.62
CA LEU A 102 -15.77 3.52 -5.56
C LEU A 102 -14.33 3.64 -5.08
N ILE A 103 -13.87 2.63 -4.33
CA ILE A 103 -12.48 2.50 -3.90
C ILE A 103 -11.85 1.32 -4.66
N TYR A 104 -10.91 1.61 -5.55
CA TYR A 104 -10.15 0.59 -6.26
C TYR A 104 -8.88 0.26 -5.50
N ILE A 105 -8.71 -0.99 -5.08
CA ILE A 105 -7.43 -1.50 -4.57
C ILE A 105 -6.53 -1.80 -5.78
N LEU A 106 -5.39 -1.12 -5.87
CA LEU A 106 -4.43 -1.28 -6.95
C LEU A 106 -3.35 -2.27 -6.51
N THR A 107 -3.51 -3.52 -6.94
CA THR A 107 -2.57 -4.62 -6.74
C THR A 107 -2.41 -5.37 -8.06
N HIS A 108 -1.67 -4.81 -8.99
CA HIS A 108 -1.49 -5.34 -10.35
C HIS A 108 -0.05 -5.76 -10.58
#